data_AF-A0A558JB03-F1
#
_entry.id   AF-A0A558JB03-F1
#
_cell.length_a   1.000
_cell.length_b   1.000
_cell.length_c   1.000
_cell.angle_alpha   90.00
_cell.angle_beta   90.00
_cell.angle_gamma   90.00
#
_symmetry.space_group_name_H-M   'P 1'
#
loop_
_entity.id
_entity.type
_entity.pdbx_description
1 polymer ?
#
loop_
_entity_poly.entity_id
_entity_poly.type
_entity_poly.pdbx_seq_one_letter_code
_entity_poly.pdbx_strand_id
1 'polypeptide(L)'
;MAKSSSFAFVLVAVGGAAVGFLAAQLIPLPGQTADETPAESVDTTDQPAVAEAIVGLEKLTLDERLRGEITSASELNGNDGSRFMRYAISLEEDEIVEISLNGALQGVVALYDDQLQLLDNAPVVRHRIEESGDYVVVVSGADAHSYGPFTVDSRAVELTDADTVAVGEPIDSWLQGDAREITLNIEEAGLYQLEMRSGDFDAYLEIEGPNGYAREDDDSAGDLDARIADFLEPGEYTLTARSAYGDGDGIYTLSVEPHELPGDGELRNDGALTPDDSLNGWYSGQDLGYQVEVEEAGMYQIDMRSSDIDSYLVLEGPNGYYREDDDSAGNLDASIADFLAPGEYQLTARTAYGESSGMFTLTMEPRDMPDVELRNEGTLTPGEALNGWYSGEPLTYQLEVEESSLVTLEMRSADFDTFIEVSGQGVAISDDDGAGGTDSRLQEPLLPGTYTVSARGFSATGSGLFELSLEMEPTDIPPEL
;
A
#
# COMPACT_ATOMS: atom_id res chain seq x y z
N MET A 1 7.13 3.36 -57.79
CA MET A 1 6.39 4.64 -57.91
C MET A 1 5.26 4.61 -56.91
N ALA A 2 5.51 5.05 -55.68
CA ALA A 2 4.52 5.15 -54.62
C ALA A 2 3.81 6.52 -54.74
N LYS A 3 2.47 6.50 -54.78
CA LYS A 3 1.65 7.71 -54.75
C LYS A 3 1.22 7.95 -53.30
N SER A 4 1.66 9.07 -52.74
CA SER A 4 1.16 9.62 -51.48
C SER A 4 -0.27 10.13 -51.66
N SER A 5 -1.16 9.81 -50.71
CA SER A 5 -2.47 10.46 -50.54
C SER A 5 -2.48 11.17 -49.19
N SER A 6 -2.58 12.50 -49.22
CA SER A 6 -2.98 13.31 -48.07
C SER A 6 -4.47 13.11 -47.82
N PHE A 7 -4.83 12.65 -46.62
CA PHE A 7 -6.18 12.80 -46.08
C PHE A 7 -6.16 13.87 -45.01
N ALA A 8 -6.93 14.94 -45.24
CA ALA A 8 -7.22 15.99 -44.28
C ALA A 8 -8.33 15.50 -43.35
N PHE A 9 -8.11 15.57 -42.04
CA PHE A 9 -9.18 15.49 -41.05
C PHE A 9 -9.69 16.90 -40.76
N VAL A 10 -10.98 17.10 -41.00
CA VAL A 10 -11.74 18.26 -40.52
C VAL A 10 -12.23 17.91 -39.11
N LEU A 11 -11.73 18.61 -38.11
CA LEU A 11 -12.22 18.54 -36.74
C LEU A 11 -13.11 19.77 -36.52
N VAL A 12 -14.41 19.52 -36.35
CA VAL A 12 -15.40 20.53 -35.98
C VAL A 12 -15.40 20.63 -34.45
N ALA A 13 -14.82 21.71 -33.92
CA ALA A 13 -14.99 22.11 -32.53
C ALA A 13 -15.99 23.27 -32.48
N VAL A 14 -17.12 23.06 -31.81
CA VAL A 14 -18.15 24.07 -31.53
C VAL A 14 -18.05 24.45 -30.05
N GLY A 15 -17.87 25.75 -29.80
CA GLY A 15 -18.06 26.42 -28.49
C GLY A 15 -16.76 26.56 -27.69
N GLY A 16 -16.28 27.74 -27.28
CA GLY A 16 -16.85 29.08 -27.32
C GLY A 16 -16.51 29.80 -26.01
N ALA A 17 -15.36 30.48 -25.94
CA ALA A 17 -15.06 31.49 -24.93
C ALA A 17 -14.43 32.69 -25.62
N ALA A 18 -15.12 33.82 -25.57
CA ALA A 18 -14.75 35.05 -26.25
C ALA A 18 -13.67 35.79 -25.44
N VAL A 19 -12.47 35.90 -26.02
CA VAL A 19 -11.43 36.81 -25.55
C VAL A 19 -11.76 38.22 -26.05
N GLY A 20 -12.17 39.11 -25.15
CA GLY A 20 -12.41 40.52 -25.43
C GLY A 20 -11.14 41.34 -25.29
N PHE A 21 -10.47 41.62 -26.42
CA PHE A 21 -9.36 42.57 -26.52
C PHE A 21 -9.94 43.99 -26.54
N LEU A 22 -9.61 44.85 -25.56
CA LEU A 22 -9.96 46.27 -25.59
C LEU A 22 -8.70 47.12 -25.77
N ALA A 23 -8.56 47.62 -27.00
CA ALA A 23 -7.53 48.57 -27.40
C ALA A 23 -7.78 49.95 -26.76
N ALA A 24 -6.80 50.47 -26.04
CA ALA A 24 -6.80 51.87 -25.60
C ALA A 24 -6.36 52.79 -26.75
N GLN A 25 -7.27 53.66 -27.22
CA GLN A 25 -6.94 54.76 -28.12
C GLN A 25 -6.48 55.99 -27.33
N LEU A 26 -5.25 56.43 -27.57
CA LEU A 26 -4.72 57.73 -27.12
C LEU A 26 -5.21 58.85 -28.05
N ILE A 27 -5.74 59.93 -27.49
CA ILE A 27 -6.09 61.18 -28.20
C ILE A 27 -4.90 62.14 -28.08
N PRO A 28 -4.27 62.61 -29.17
CA PRO A 28 -3.21 63.61 -29.09
C PRO A 28 -3.76 65.05 -29.17
N LEU A 29 -3.26 65.93 -28.32
CA LEU A 29 -3.39 67.39 -28.44
C LEU A 29 -2.20 67.96 -29.25
N PRO A 30 -2.41 68.95 -30.13
CA PRO A 30 -1.35 69.39 -31.05
C PRO A 30 -0.53 70.57 -30.52
N GLY A 31 0.78 70.49 -30.72
CA GLY A 31 1.63 71.63 -31.08
C GLY A 31 2.64 72.09 -30.02
N GLN A 32 3.92 71.73 -30.20
CA GLN A 32 4.97 72.68 -30.56
C GLN A 32 6.25 71.96 -30.99
N THR A 33 6.97 72.65 -31.86
CA THR A 33 8.08 72.26 -32.72
C THR A 33 9.33 71.76 -32.01
N ALA A 34 10.00 70.80 -32.66
CA ALA A 34 11.33 70.31 -32.34
C ALA A 34 12.41 71.38 -32.55
N ASP A 35 13.40 71.39 -31.66
CA ASP A 35 14.76 71.85 -31.95
C ASP A 35 15.75 70.97 -31.16
N GLU A 36 16.81 70.53 -31.82
CA GLU A 36 17.78 69.54 -31.34
C GLU A 36 18.98 70.17 -30.59
N THR A 37 19.39 69.49 -29.51
CA THR A 37 20.75 69.39 -28.88
C THR A 37 21.37 70.56 -28.09
N PRO A 38 22.32 70.30 -27.13
CA PRO A 38 22.84 69.03 -26.62
C PRO A 38 22.86 68.86 -25.07
N ALA A 39 23.23 67.65 -24.66
CA ALA A 39 23.36 67.13 -23.29
C ALA A 39 24.24 67.96 -22.35
N GLU A 40 23.76 68.12 -21.11
CA GLU A 40 24.60 68.35 -19.93
C GLU A 40 24.37 67.21 -18.92
N SER A 41 25.48 66.57 -18.57
CA SER A 41 25.63 65.55 -17.53
C SER A 41 25.25 66.11 -16.16
N VAL A 42 24.26 65.49 -15.51
CA VAL A 42 24.04 65.63 -14.06
C VAL A 42 24.30 64.26 -13.45
N ASP A 43 25.34 64.25 -12.63
CA ASP A 43 25.74 63.24 -11.67
C ASP A 43 24.53 62.88 -10.77
N THR A 44 23.97 61.68 -10.95
CA THR A 44 22.97 61.12 -10.03
C THR A 44 23.60 59.93 -9.33
N THR A 45 23.91 60.18 -8.06
CA THR A 45 24.12 59.20 -6.99
C THR A 45 23.32 57.91 -7.20
N ASP A 46 24.01 56.77 -7.15
CA ASP A 46 23.43 55.43 -6.99
C ASP A 46 22.56 55.39 -5.72
N GLN A 47 21.26 55.62 -5.90
CA GLN A 47 20.23 55.02 -5.06
C GLN A 47 19.57 53.95 -5.93
N PRO A 48 19.39 52.71 -5.47
CA PRO A 48 18.58 51.75 -6.21
C PRO A 48 17.21 52.40 -6.44
N ALA A 49 16.80 52.47 -7.70
CA ALA A 49 15.51 53.02 -8.08
C ALA A 49 14.44 52.09 -7.50
N VAL A 50 13.79 52.51 -6.41
CA VAL A 50 12.62 51.81 -5.87
C VAL A 50 11.60 51.70 -7.01
N ALA A 51 11.15 50.50 -7.32
CA ALA A 51 10.15 50.28 -8.37
C ALA A 51 8.93 51.18 -8.12
N GLU A 52 8.46 51.90 -9.15
CA GLU A 52 7.32 52.84 -9.03
C GLU A 52 6.07 52.17 -8.42
N ALA A 53 5.95 50.85 -8.59
CA ALA A 53 4.90 50.01 -8.05
C ALA A 53 4.81 49.96 -6.51
N ILE A 54 5.92 50.23 -5.81
CA ILE A 54 6.08 50.06 -4.37
C ILE A 54 6.07 51.42 -3.64
N VAL A 55 6.26 52.51 -4.40
CA VAL A 55 6.32 53.87 -3.87
C VAL A 55 4.99 54.26 -3.21
N GLY A 56 5.05 54.52 -1.90
CA GLY A 56 3.92 54.99 -1.10
C GLY A 56 3.09 53.89 -0.44
N LEU A 57 3.46 52.61 -0.62
CA LEU A 57 2.86 51.50 0.14
C LEU A 57 3.32 51.51 1.60
N GLU A 58 2.46 51.03 2.49
CA GLU A 58 2.86 50.72 3.86
C GLU A 58 3.81 49.54 3.87
N LYS A 59 4.82 49.56 4.75
CA LYS A 59 5.79 48.48 4.88
C LYS A 59 5.29 47.39 5.81
N LEU A 60 5.38 46.15 5.34
CA LEU A 60 5.29 44.93 6.13
C LEU A 60 6.72 44.49 6.44
N THR A 61 7.02 44.30 7.72
CA THR A 61 8.34 43.85 8.18
C THR A 61 8.27 42.36 8.47
N LEU A 62 9.22 41.59 7.93
CA LEU A 62 9.33 40.16 8.19
C LEU A 62 9.43 39.89 9.71
N ASP A 63 8.83 38.79 10.17
CA ASP A 63 8.71 38.39 11.58
C ASP A 63 7.87 39.34 12.47
N GLU A 64 7.29 40.39 11.89
CA GLU A 64 6.36 41.28 12.58
C GLU A 64 4.92 41.06 12.12
N ARG A 65 4.02 40.89 13.08
CA ARG A 65 2.59 40.80 12.79
C ARG A 65 2.04 42.14 12.35
N LEU A 66 1.50 42.19 11.13
CA LEU A 66 0.72 43.31 10.61
C LEU A 66 -0.77 43.14 10.93
N ARG A 67 -1.48 44.25 11.15
CA ARG A 67 -2.94 44.28 11.34
C ARG A 67 -3.59 45.23 10.35
N GLY A 68 -4.70 44.81 9.75
CA GLY A 68 -5.47 45.64 8.84
C GLY A 68 -6.95 45.30 8.85
N GLU A 69 -7.72 46.04 8.05
CA GLU A 69 -9.14 45.79 7.84
C GLU A 69 -9.52 46.10 6.39
N ILE A 70 -10.14 45.14 5.72
CA ILE A 70 -10.74 45.36 4.40
C ILE A 70 -12.12 45.98 4.60
N THR A 71 -12.33 47.16 4.02
CA THR A 71 -13.59 47.92 4.11
C THR A 71 -14.11 48.30 2.73
N SER A 72 -15.31 48.86 2.66
CA SER A 72 -15.88 49.37 1.39
C SER A 72 -15.10 50.54 0.78
N ALA A 73 -14.17 51.15 1.54
CA ALA A 73 -13.28 52.19 1.08
C ALA A 73 -11.94 51.66 0.54
N SER A 74 -11.61 50.38 0.78
CA SER A 74 -10.41 49.72 0.27
C SER A 74 -10.43 49.62 -1.26
N GLU A 75 -9.29 49.35 -1.89
CA GLU A 75 -9.16 49.30 -3.35
C GLU A 75 -10.07 48.22 -3.95
N LEU A 76 -10.66 48.49 -5.12
CA LEU A 76 -11.60 47.59 -5.78
C LEU A 76 -10.87 46.75 -6.83
N ASN A 77 -10.96 45.42 -6.70
CA ASN A 77 -10.61 44.52 -7.79
C ASN A 77 -11.71 44.57 -8.85
N GLY A 78 -11.36 45.07 -10.05
CA GLY A 78 -12.30 45.24 -11.14
C GLY A 78 -12.77 43.94 -11.80
N ASN A 79 -12.11 42.81 -11.52
CA ASN A 79 -12.44 41.52 -12.13
C ASN A 79 -13.61 40.82 -11.41
N ASP A 80 -13.55 40.77 -10.07
CA ASP A 80 -14.50 40.02 -9.23
C ASP A 80 -15.28 40.89 -8.23
N GLY A 81 -14.95 42.18 -8.13
CA GLY A 81 -15.57 43.14 -7.23
C GLY A 81 -15.09 43.05 -5.78
N SER A 82 -14.13 42.17 -5.46
CA SER A 82 -13.49 42.09 -4.15
C SER A 82 -12.73 43.37 -3.79
N ARG A 83 -12.37 43.50 -2.52
CA ARG A 83 -11.55 44.61 -2.04
C ARG A 83 -10.20 44.12 -1.56
N PHE A 84 -9.17 44.94 -1.77
CA PHE A 84 -7.81 44.60 -1.38
C PHE A 84 -7.03 45.78 -0.79
N MET A 85 -5.91 45.46 -0.15
CA MET A 85 -4.87 46.39 0.29
C MET A 85 -3.49 45.84 -0.06
N ARG A 86 -2.51 46.73 -0.23
CA ARG A 86 -1.16 46.40 -0.69
C ARG A 86 -0.11 46.87 0.30
N TYR A 87 0.92 46.06 0.46
CA TYR A 87 2.05 46.31 1.35
C TYR A 87 3.35 46.02 0.61
N ALA A 88 4.40 46.75 0.96
CA ALA A 88 5.75 46.47 0.52
C ALA A 88 6.48 45.59 1.55
N ILE A 89 7.17 44.54 1.13
CA ILE A 89 8.04 43.72 1.98
C ILE A 89 9.42 43.63 1.32
N SER A 90 10.50 43.69 2.09
CA SER A 90 11.86 43.46 1.58
C SER A 90 12.28 42.04 1.92
N LEU A 91 12.76 41.27 0.93
CA LEU A 91 13.12 39.86 1.06
C LEU A 91 14.51 39.60 0.48
N GLU A 92 15.21 38.59 1.01
CA GLU A 92 16.56 38.21 0.59
C GLU A 92 16.53 37.00 -0.35
N GLU A 93 17.50 36.94 -1.28
CA GLU A 93 17.71 35.81 -2.20
C GLU A 93 17.92 34.50 -1.42
N ASP A 94 17.39 33.40 -1.95
CA ASP A 94 17.37 32.05 -1.38
C ASP A 94 16.54 31.88 -0.09
N GLU A 95 15.95 32.95 0.44
CA GLU A 95 15.03 32.85 1.57
C GLU A 95 13.72 32.15 1.14
N ILE A 96 13.18 31.29 2.00
CA ILE A 96 11.81 30.81 1.85
C ILE A 96 10.94 31.59 2.81
N VAL A 97 10.02 32.37 2.27
CA VAL A 97 9.10 33.17 3.05
C VAL A 97 7.77 32.45 3.20
N GLU A 98 7.21 32.43 4.41
CA GLU A 98 5.81 32.07 4.66
C GLU A 98 5.03 33.35 5.01
N ILE A 99 3.92 33.60 4.32
CA ILE A 99 3.03 34.72 4.57
C ILE A 99 1.61 34.19 4.77
N SER A 100 1.09 34.31 5.99
CA SER A 100 -0.21 33.77 6.37
C SER A 100 -1.24 34.86 6.67
N LEU A 101 -2.44 34.70 6.11
CA LEU A 101 -3.60 35.51 6.40
C LEU A 101 -4.42 34.88 7.52
N ASN A 102 -4.60 35.64 8.60
CA ASN A 102 -5.38 35.21 9.75
C ASN A 102 -6.47 36.26 10.08
N GLY A 103 -7.47 35.86 10.85
CA GLY A 103 -8.52 36.76 11.34
C GLY A 103 -9.91 36.46 10.77
N ALA A 104 -10.78 37.48 10.77
CA ALA A 104 -12.19 37.31 10.39
C ALA A 104 -12.44 37.52 8.89
N LEU A 105 -11.47 38.13 8.19
CA LEU A 105 -11.53 38.29 6.75
C LEU A 105 -11.49 36.92 6.06
N GLN A 106 -12.49 36.63 5.23
CA GLN A 106 -12.43 35.53 4.28
C GLN A 106 -11.71 36.05 3.03
N GLY A 107 -10.52 35.53 2.75
CA GLY A 107 -9.65 36.10 1.74
C GLY A 107 -8.37 35.31 1.53
N VAL A 108 -7.47 35.92 0.76
CA VAL A 108 -6.15 35.38 0.44
C VAL A 108 -5.09 36.48 0.55
N VAL A 109 -3.84 36.04 0.70
CA VAL A 109 -2.66 36.84 0.44
C VAL A 109 -2.14 36.46 -0.94
N ALA A 110 -1.70 37.44 -1.71
CA ALA A 110 -0.97 37.24 -2.96
C ALA A 110 0.39 37.93 -2.87
N LEU A 111 1.44 37.25 -3.33
CA LEU A 111 2.80 37.78 -3.39
C LEU A 111 3.15 38.09 -4.85
N TYR A 112 3.71 39.28 -5.07
CA TYR A 112 4.16 39.74 -6.38
C TYR A 112 5.61 40.21 -6.29
N ASP A 113 6.35 40.03 -7.39
CA ASP A 113 7.68 40.63 -7.56
C ASP A 113 7.62 42.16 -7.74
N ASP A 114 8.78 42.79 -7.90
CA ASP A 114 8.94 44.24 -8.10
C ASP A 114 8.44 44.72 -9.47
N GLN A 115 8.24 43.81 -10.42
CA GLN A 115 7.60 44.07 -11.71
C GLN A 115 6.10 43.74 -11.73
N LEU A 116 5.51 43.45 -10.57
CA LEU A 116 4.11 43.09 -10.38
C LEU A 116 3.68 41.81 -11.12
N GLN A 117 4.59 40.87 -11.36
CA GLN A 117 4.19 39.51 -11.72
C GLN A 117 3.74 38.76 -10.46
N LEU A 118 2.61 38.06 -10.58
CA LEU A 118 2.10 37.24 -9.50
C LEU A 118 3.01 36.02 -9.35
N LEU A 119 3.53 35.82 -8.14
CA LEU A 119 4.34 34.66 -7.78
C LEU A 119 3.43 33.55 -7.23
N ASP A 120 2.61 33.88 -6.24
CA ASP A 120 1.65 32.94 -5.67
C ASP A 120 0.49 33.65 -4.94
N ASN A 121 -0.62 32.95 -4.71
CA ASN A 121 -1.75 33.43 -3.90
C ASN A 121 -2.51 32.30 -3.20
N ALA A 122 -2.66 32.45 -1.89
CA ALA A 122 -3.35 31.50 -1.04
C ALA A 122 -3.65 32.13 0.34
N PRO A 123 -4.42 31.48 1.23
CA PRO A 123 -4.50 31.88 2.63
C PRO A 123 -3.14 31.82 3.34
N VAL A 124 -2.25 30.91 2.91
CA VAL A 124 -0.85 30.85 3.32
C VAL A 124 -0.03 30.71 2.04
N VAL A 125 0.80 31.70 1.75
CA VAL A 125 1.75 31.67 0.63
C VAL A 125 3.11 31.24 1.16
N ARG A 126 3.74 30.28 0.49
CA ARG A 126 5.14 29.93 0.70
C ARG A 126 5.87 30.08 -0.62
N HIS A 127 7.00 30.78 -0.60
CA HIS A 127 7.74 31.03 -1.82
C HIS A 127 9.23 31.13 -1.55
N ARG A 128 10.03 30.48 -2.41
CA ARG A 128 11.49 30.66 -2.43
C ARG A 128 11.82 31.90 -3.25
N ILE A 129 12.60 32.80 -2.65
CA ILE A 129 12.94 34.08 -3.24
C ILE A 129 14.14 33.93 -4.17
N GLU A 130 13.93 34.18 -5.46
CA GLU A 130 14.98 34.03 -6.48
C GLU A 130 15.97 35.20 -6.53
N GLU A 131 15.53 36.41 -6.15
CA GLU A 131 16.36 37.61 -6.19
C GLU A 131 16.08 38.51 -4.97
N SER A 132 17.12 39.07 -4.35
CA SER A 132 16.93 40.00 -3.23
C SER A 132 16.25 41.28 -3.70
N GLY A 133 15.20 41.74 -3.02
CA GLY A 133 14.45 42.90 -3.48
C GLY A 133 13.25 43.29 -2.64
N ASP A 134 12.53 44.29 -3.13
CA ASP A 134 11.23 44.70 -2.57
C ASP A 134 10.11 44.00 -3.36
N TYR A 135 9.23 43.32 -2.63
CA TYR A 135 8.07 42.58 -3.14
C TYR A 135 6.77 43.26 -2.70
N VAL A 136 5.66 42.90 -3.35
CA VAL A 136 4.33 43.42 -3.00
C VAL A 136 3.45 42.30 -2.45
N VAL A 137 2.97 42.49 -1.22
CA VAL A 137 1.99 41.62 -0.55
C VAL A 137 0.61 42.25 -0.69
N VAL A 138 -0.33 41.52 -1.28
CA VAL A 138 -1.71 41.96 -1.47
C VAL A 138 -2.64 41.12 -0.61
N VAL A 139 -3.35 41.76 0.31
CA VAL A 139 -4.42 41.12 1.08
C VAL A 139 -5.74 41.41 0.40
N SER A 140 -6.45 40.38 -0.05
CA SER A 140 -7.74 40.53 -0.75
C SER A 140 -8.84 39.74 -0.06
N GLY A 141 -10.05 40.29 -0.03
CA GLY A 141 -11.25 39.53 0.28
C GLY A 141 -11.55 38.49 -0.82
N ALA A 142 -12.22 37.40 -0.46
CA ALA A 142 -12.58 36.33 -1.39
C ALA A 142 -13.63 36.76 -2.43
N ASP A 143 -14.48 37.73 -2.09
CA ASP A 143 -15.50 38.28 -2.99
C ASP A 143 -15.87 39.73 -2.64
N ALA A 144 -16.84 40.30 -3.38
CA ALA A 144 -17.32 41.67 -3.20
C ALA A 144 -17.98 41.98 -1.84
N HIS A 145 -18.28 40.95 -1.05
CA HIS A 145 -18.91 41.03 0.27
C HIS A 145 -17.94 40.68 1.41
N SER A 146 -16.71 40.28 1.07
CA SER A 146 -15.68 39.88 2.02
C SER A 146 -14.97 41.10 2.59
N TYR A 147 -15.44 41.52 3.76
CA TYR A 147 -14.90 42.63 4.53
C TYR A 147 -14.55 42.14 5.93
N GLY A 148 -13.62 42.82 6.59
CA GLY A 148 -13.34 42.60 7.99
C GLY A 148 -11.87 42.72 8.35
N PRO A 149 -11.59 42.61 9.66
CA PRO A 149 -10.24 42.71 10.19
C PRO A 149 -9.44 41.45 9.85
N PHE A 150 -8.15 41.65 9.64
CA PHE A 150 -7.18 40.59 9.42
C PHE A 150 -5.86 40.88 10.14
N THR A 151 -5.06 39.84 10.27
CA THR A 151 -3.63 39.88 10.58
C THR A 151 -2.87 39.20 9.46
N VAL A 152 -1.72 39.76 9.11
CA VAL A 152 -0.72 39.06 8.30
C VAL A 152 0.46 38.75 9.19
N ASP A 153 0.81 37.48 9.26
CA ASP A 153 2.03 37.00 9.91
C ASP A 153 2.96 36.53 8.79
N SER A 154 4.17 37.10 8.74
CA SER A 154 5.22 36.67 7.81
C SER A 154 6.44 36.23 8.59
N ARG A 155 7.17 35.25 8.04
CA ARG A 155 8.42 34.76 8.62
C ARG A 155 9.32 34.14 7.56
N ALA A 156 10.62 34.14 7.84
CA ALA A 156 11.55 33.23 7.17
C ALA A 156 11.29 31.80 7.63
N VAL A 157 11.36 30.84 6.71
CA VAL A 157 11.36 29.42 7.01
C VAL A 157 12.80 28.95 7.04
N GLU A 158 13.25 28.49 8.20
CA GLU A 158 14.53 27.80 8.34
C GLU A 158 14.38 26.35 7.89
N LEU A 159 15.24 25.92 6.98
CA LEU A 159 15.32 24.54 6.51
C LEU A 159 16.64 23.91 6.95
N THR A 160 16.63 22.58 7.08
CA THR A 160 17.86 21.82 7.28
C THR A 160 18.58 21.63 5.95
N ASP A 161 17.83 21.33 4.89
CA ASP A 161 18.29 21.18 3.49
C ASP A 161 19.59 20.35 3.37
N ALA A 162 19.61 19.19 4.03
CA ALA A 162 20.74 18.27 4.01
C ALA A 162 20.62 17.25 2.86
N ASP A 163 21.76 16.88 2.26
CA ASP A 163 21.86 15.83 1.24
C ASP A 163 21.83 14.41 1.84
N THR A 164 21.85 14.30 3.18
CA THR A 164 21.87 13.03 3.91
C THR A 164 20.89 13.05 5.07
N VAL A 165 20.10 11.99 5.26
CA VAL A 165 19.22 11.80 6.40
C VAL A 165 19.78 10.74 7.35
N ALA A 166 19.74 11.03 8.65
CA ALA A 166 20.10 10.09 9.70
C ALA A 166 18.85 9.57 10.40
N VAL A 167 18.90 8.34 10.88
CA VAL A 167 17.81 7.73 11.65
C VAL A 167 17.57 8.55 12.93
N GLY A 168 16.33 8.98 13.16
CA GLY A 168 15.94 9.83 14.29
C GLY A 168 16.14 11.33 14.09
N GLU A 169 16.67 11.76 12.93
CA GLU A 169 16.96 13.16 12.62
C GLU A 169 16.23 13.59 11.33
N PRO A 170 15.03 14.18 11.43
CA PRO A 170 14.26 14.59 10.25
C PRO A 170 14.93 15.75 9.50
N ILE A 171 14.71 15.80 8.19
CA ILE A 171 15.12 16.91 7.32
C ILE A 171 13.89 17.69 6.88
N ASP A 172 13.89 18.98 7.19
CA ASP A 172 12.99 19.93 6.54
C ASP A 172 13.68 20.50 5.30
N SER A 173 13.01 20.41 4.15
CA SER A 173 13.54 20.82 2.85
C SER A 173 12.47 21.45 1.97
N TRP A 174 12.91 22.09 0.89
CA TRP A 174 12.05 22.66 -0.15
C TRP A 174 12.15 21.83 -1.42
N LEU A 175 11.01 21.56 -2.04
CA LEU A 175 10.90 20.98 -3.37
C LEU A 175 10.55 22.09 -4.37
N GLN A 176 11.27 22.15 -5.49
CA GLN A 176 10.97 23.06 -6.60
C GLN A 176 11.08 22.32 -7.94
N GLY A 177 9.95 21.84 -8.45
CA GLY A 177 9.84 21.07 -9.68
C GLY A 177 10.47 19.67 -9.60
N ASP A 178 11.78 19.58 -9.76
CA ASP A 178 12.50 18.31 -9.90
C ASP A 178 12.60 17.55 -8.57
N ALA A 179 12.71 16.23 -8.66
CA ALA A 179 12.92 15.36 -7.51
C ALA A 179 14.24 15.68 -6.79
N ARG A 180 14.25 15.48 -5.47
CA ARG A 180 15.43 15.64 -4.62
C ARG A 180 15.92 14.26 -4.19
N GLU A 181 17.19 13.96 -4.46
CA GLU A 181 17.85 12.75 -3.98
C GLU A 181 18.52 13.02 -2.62
N ILE A 182 18.30 12.11 -1.66
CA ILE A 182 18.86 12.18 -0.31
C ILE A 182 19.49 10.82 0.02
N THR A 183 20.71 10.82 0.55
CA THR A 183 21.37 9.59 0.99
C THR A 183 20.93 9.19 2.40
N LEU A 184 20.61 7.92 2.60
CA LEU A 184 20.35 7.29 3.90
C LEU A 184 21.37 6.16 4.11
N ASN A 185 22.01 6.11 5.28
CA ASN A 185 22.89 5.01 5.66
C ASN A 185 22.29 4.20 6.82
N ILE A 186 21.96 2.94 6.56
CA ILE A 186 21.49 1.99 7.57
C ILE A 186 22.70 1.26 8.15
N GLU A 187 22.92 1.39 9.46
CA GLU A 187 24.05 0.77 10.15
C GLU A 187 23.75 -0.65 10.65
N GLU A 188 22.50 -0.90 11.03
CA GLU A 188 22.03 -2.15 11.62
C GLU A 188 20.82 -2.68 10.85
N ALA A 189 20.75 -4.00 10.65
CA ALA A 189 19.60 -4.60 10.00
C ALA A 189 18.37 -4.43 10.90
N GLY A 190 17.25 -3.98 10.36
CA GLY A 190 16.08 -3.69 11.17
C GLY A 190 14.88 -3.25 10.37
N LEU A 191 13.73 -3.17 11.05
CA LEU A 191 12.52 -2.59 10.48
C LEU A 191 12.59 -1.07 10.64
N TYR A 192 12.44 -0.35 9.54
CA TYR A 192 12.48 1.11 9.51
C TYR A 192 11.20 1.65 8.89
N GLN A 193 10.80 2.83 9.33
CA GLN A 193 9.72 3.61 8.77
C GLN A 193 10.27 4.94 8.25
N LEU A 194 10.04 5.19 6.98
CA LEU A 194 10.37 6.41 6.27
C LEU A 194 9.08 7.13 5.95
N GLU A 195 9.02 8.41 6.25
CA GLU A 195 7.87 9.24 5.92
C GLU A 195 8.30 10.55 5.28
N MET A 196 7.62 10.89 4.18
CA MET A 196 7.72 12.20 3.55
C MET A 196 6.36 12.88 3.72
N ARG A 197 6.35 14.00 4.44
CA ARG A 197 5.14 14.76 4.72
C ARG A 197 5.16 16.14 4.09
N SER A 198 4.06 16.54 3.46
CA SER A 198 3.93 17.86 2.84
C SER A 198 2.50 18.37 2.91
N GLY A 199 2.34 19.60 3.42
CA GLY A 199 1.06 20.30 3.35
C GLY A 199 0.86 21.09 2.06
N ASP A 200 1.90 21.17 1.22
CA ASP A 200 1.94 22.03 0.03
C ASP A 200 1.72 21.23 -1.27
N PHE A 201 2.01 19.92 -1.26
CA PHE A 201 1.86 19.05 -2.42
C PHE A 201 1.63 17.58 -1.99
N ASP A 202 1.14 16.78 -2.94
CA ASP A 202 0.95 15.32 -2.81
C ASP A 202 2.32 14.62 -2.80
N ALA A 203 2.70 14.05 -1.65
CA ALA A 203 4.06 13.54 -1.42
C ALA A 203 4.27 12.21 -2.17
N TYR A 204 5.48 11.98 -2.66
CA TYR A 204 5.85 10.72 -3.28
C TYR A 204 7.30 10.41 -2.95
N LEU A 205 7.51 9.27 -2.29
CA LEU A 205 8.81 8.84 -1.81
C LEU A 205 9.22 7.55 -2.51
N GLU A 206 10.44 7.51 -3.02
CA GLU A 206 11.08 6.29 -3.51
C GLU A 206 12.32 6.00 -2.65
N ILE A 207 12.63 4.73 -2.46
CA ILE A 207 13.88 4.26 -1.85
C ILE A 207 14.50 3.20 -2.75
N GLU A 208 15.76 3.37 -3.09
CA GLU A 208 16.59 2.37 -3.75
C GLU A 208 17.76 1.98 -2.85
N GLY A 209 18.16 0.71 -2.88
CA GLY A 209 19.18 0.18 -1.99
C GLY A 209 20.05 -0.92 -2.58
N PRO A 210 20.91 -1.53 -1.75
CA PRO A 210 21.78 -2.63 -2.15
C PRO A 210 20.98 -3.81 -2.72
N ASN A 211 21.65 -4.66 -3.50
CA ASN A 211 21.07 -5.90 -4.06
C ASN A 211 19.84 -5.68 -4.97
N GLY A 212 19.63 -4.45 -5.47
CA GLY A 212 18.49 -4.10 -6.33
C GLY A 212 17.18 -3.89 -5.55
N TYR A 213 17.28 -3.60 -4.25
CA TYR A 213 16.13 -3.20 -3.43
C TYR A 213 15.54 -1.89 -3.96
N ALA A 214 14.22 -1.85 -4.13
CA ALA A 214 13.48 -0.65 -4.52
C ALA A 214 12.05 -0.67 -3.96
N ARG A 215 11.59 0.46 -3.43
CA ARG A 215 10.20 0.70 -3.00
C ARG A 215 9.79 2.13 -3.31
N GLU A 216 8.48 2.34 -3.41
CA GLU A 216 7.85 3.63 -3.59
C GLU A 216 6.52 3.67 -2.82
N ASP A 217 6.12 4.86 -2.37
CA ASP A 217 4.81 5.12 -1.76
C ASP A 217 4.44 6.62 -1.89
N ASP A 218 3.15 6.94 -1.89
CA ASP A 218 2.64 8.31 -2.00
C ASP A 218 1.53 8.70 -1.00
N ASP A 219 0.66 7.78 -0.57
CA ASP A 219 -0.50 8.15 0.25
C ASP A 219 -0.70 7.33 1.54
N SER A 220 0.21 6.40 1.86
CA SER A 220 0.02 5.48 2.98
C SER A 220 0.14 6.15 4.36
N ALA A 221 0.72 7.36 4.48
CA ALA A 221 0.75 8.10 5.75
C ALA A 221 -0.52 8.91 6.05
N GLY A 222 -1.47 9.00 5.10
CA GLY A 222 -2.66 9.85 5.21
C GLY A 222 -2.38 11.30 4.82
N ASP A 223 -3.42 12.11 4.60
CA ASP A 223 -3.29 13.51 4.15
C ASP A 223 -2.45 13.70 2.86
N LEU A 224 -2.32 12.66 2.03
CA LEU A 224 -1.44 12.62 0.85
C LEU A 224 0.06 12.61 1.18
N ASP A 225 0.41 12.15 2.39
CA ASP A 225 1.78 11.90 2.81
C ASP A 225 2.20 10.46 2.47
N ALA A 226 3.47 10.29 2.11
CA ALA A 226 4.06 9.01 1.76
C ALA A 226 4.66 8.32 3.00
N ARG A 227 4.46 7.00 3.12
CA ARG A 227 5.10 6.16 4.14
C ARG A 227 5.58 4.83 3.57
N ILE A 228 6.88 4.59 3.73
CA ILE A 228 7.49 3.29 3.46
C ILE A 228 7.91 2.68 4.79
N ALA A 229 7.37 1.52 5.14
CA ALA A 229 7.89 0.69 6.20
C ALA A 229 8.49 -0.57 5.58
N ASP A 230 9.72 -0.94 5.93
CA ASP A 230 10.34 -2.16 5.39
C ASP A 230 11.55 -2.61 6.24
N PHE A 231 11.93 -3.87 6.11
CA PHE A 231 13.16 -4.38 6.70
C PHE A 231 14.36 -4.01 5.82
N LEU A 232 15.26 -3.20 6.36
CA LEU A 232 16.44 -2.73 5.65
C LEU A 232 17.69 -3.42 6.19
N GLU A 233 18.55 -3.89 5.26
CA GLU A 233 19.88 -4.41 5.59
C GLU A 233 20.88 -3.25 5.76
N PRO A 234 22.00 -3.46 6.46
CA PRO A 234 23.05 -2.45 6.54
C PRO A 234 23.57 -2.06 5.15
N GLY A 235 23.57 -0.78 4.84
CA GLY A 235 23.94 -0.30 3.52
C GLY A 235 23.59 1.17 3.28
N GLU A 236 24.02 1.65 2.11
CA GLU A 236 23.69 2.97 1.59
C GLU A 236 22.45 2.86 0.70
N TYR A 237 21.49 3.74 0.94
CA TYR A 237 20.22 3.87 0.23
C TYR A 237 20.09 5.27 -0.35
N THR A 238 19.41 5.36 -1.49
CA THR A 238 19.02 6.63 -2.12
C THR A 238 17.52 6.82 -1.94
N LEU A 239 17.13 7.93 -1.32
CA LEU A 239 15.74 8.36 -1.21
C LEU A 239 15.46 9.41 -2.27
N THR A 240 14.42 9.22 -3.06
CA THR A 240 13.95 10.21 -4.05
C THR A 240 12.67 10.84 -3.52
N ALA A 241 12.76 12.08 -3.06
CA ALA A 241 11.62 12.88 -2.60
C ALA A 241 11.08 13.72 -3.76
N ARG A 242 9.82 13.55 -4.12
CA ARG A 242 9.17 14.33 -5.19
C ARG A 242 7.69 14.54 -4.89
N SER A 243 7.02 15.34 -5.72
CA SER A 243 5.56 15.33 -5.75
C SER A 243 5.06 14.20 -6.66
N ALA A 244 3.89 13.64 -6.36
CA ALA A 244 3.31 12.53 -7.12
C ALA A 244 3.20 12.82 -8.63
N TYR A 245 2.92 14.06 -9.01
CA TYR A 245 2.74 14.50 -10.40
C TYR A 245 3.90 15.32 -10.98
N GLY A 246 4.95 15.60 -10.18
CA GLY A 246 6.18 16.27 -10.63
C GLY A 246 6.07 17.79 -10.88
N ASP A 247 4.99 18.41 -10.44
CA ASP A 247 4.71 19.86 -10.59
C ASP A 247 4.41 20.55 -9.24
N GLY A 248 4.74 19.89 -8.13
CA GLY A 248 4.50 20.39 -6.78
C GLY A 248 5.71 21.15 -6.26
N ASP A 249 5.47 22.35 -5.74
CA ASP A 249 6.48 23.18 -5.09
C ASP A 249 6.06 23.41 -3.64
N GLY A 250 6.99 23.30 -2.69
CA GLY A 250 6.65 23.50 -1.28
C GLY A 250 7.63 22.92 -0.28
N ILE A 251 7.31 23.08 1.00
CA ILE A 251 8.10 22.51 2.09
C ILE A 251 7.66 21.07 2.32
N TYR A 252 8.63 20.20 2.60
CA TYR A 252 8.37 18.86 3.11
C TYR A 252 9.31 18.52 4.26
N THR A 253 8.85 17.59 5.10
CA THR A 253 9.67 16.95 6.12
C THR A 253 9.89 15.50 5.73
N LEU A 254 11.15 15.06 5.66
CA LEU A 254 11.53 13.66 5.49
C LEU A 254 12.07 13.12 6.81
N SER A 255 11.53 12.01 7.28
CA SER A 255 11.94 11.37 8.52
C SER A 255 12.20 9.88 8.32
N VAL A 256 13.15 9.34 9.08
CA VAL A 256 13.49 7.92 9.11
C VAL A 256 13.60 7.50 10.56
N GLU A 257 12.77 6.56 10.99
CA GLU A 257 12.71 6.08 12.36
C GLU A 257 12.78 4.55 12.40
N PRO A 258 13.35 3.94 13.46
CA PRO A 258 13.16 2.52 13.71
C PRO A 258 11.67 2.25 13.93
N HIS A 259 11.15 1.18 13.33
CA HIS A 259 9.78 0.75 13.55
C HIS A 259 9.75 -0.37 14.59
N GLU A 260 9.03 -0.16 15.69
CA GLU A 260 8.94 -1.13 16.77
C GLU A 260 8.16 -2.38 16.32
N LEU A 261 8.71 -3.57 16.61
CA LEU A 261 7.98 -4.81 16.41
C LEU A 261 6.85 -4.92 17.45
N PRO A 262 5.67 -5.43 17.06
CA PRO A 262 4.61 -5.76 17.99
C PRO A 262 5.04 -6.96 18.85
N GLY A 263 4.82 -6.85 20.16
CA GLY A 263 5.13 -7.90 21.12
C GLY A 263 6.60 -7.94 21.53
N ASP A 264 7.03 -9.10 22.03
CA ASP A 264 8.36 -9.37 22.58
C ASP A 264 9.22 -10.28 21.66
N GLY A 265 8.75 -10.55 20.45
CA GLY A 265 9.42 -11.39 19.46
C GLY A 265 10.44 -10.65 18.60
N GLU A 266 11.41 -11.40 18.05
CA GLU A 266 12.34 -10.93 17.03
C GLU A 266 11.72 -11.07 15.63
N LEU A 267 12.16 -10.21 14.69
CA LEU A 267 11.80 -10.37 13.29
C LEU A 267 12.61 -11.51 12.67
N ARG A 268 11.92 -12.50 12.10
CA ARG A 268 12.51 -13.67 11.47
C ARG A 268 11.77 -13.99 10.18
N ASN A 269 12.42 -13.73 9.04
CA ASN A 269 11.87 -13.97 7.70
C ASN A 269 12.28 -15.32 7.08
N ASP A 270 13.12 -16.10 7.79
CA ASP A 270 13.57 -17.42 7.36
C ASP A 270 13.93 -18.33 8.54
N GLY A 271 14.36 -19.55 8.24
CA GLY A 271 14.94 -20.48 9.22
C GLY A 271 13.93 -21.50 9.76
N ALA A 272 14.25 -22.09 10.91
CA ALA A 272 13.44 -23.16 11.49
C ALA A 272 12.20 -22.62 12.22
N LEU A 273 11.07 -23.30 12.08
CA LEU A 273 9.85 -23.11 12.86
C LEU A 273 9.55 -24.40 13.61
N THR A 274 9.64 -24.36 14.94
CA THR A 274 9.41 -25.53 15.80
C THR A 274 8.07 -25.47 16.51
N PRO A 275 7.52 -26.60 17.00
CA PRO A 275 6.33 -26.57 17.84
C PRO A 275 6.50 -25.62 19.05
N ASP A 276 5.44 -24.89 19.36
CA ASP A 276 5.37 -23.81 20.36
C ASP A 276 6.10 -22.51 20.00
N ASP A 277 6.61 -22.37 18.76
CA ASP A 277 7.20 -21.12 18.28
C ASP A 277 6.12 -20.06 17.99
N SER A 278 6.47 -18.82 18.29
CA SER A 278 5.82 -17.60 17.79
C SER A 278 6.89 -16.62 17.31
N LEU A 279 6.75 -16.12 16.09
CA LEU A 279 7.68 -15.18 15.48
C LEU A 279 6.94 -14.06 14.75
N ASN A 280 7.63 -12.93 14.56
CA ASN A 280 7.18 -11.86 13.67
C ASN A 280 7.92 -11.97 12.34
N GLY A 281 7.21 -11.79 11.24
CA GLY A 281 7.76 -11.72 9.90
C GLY A 281 7.32 -10.45 9.18
N TRP A 282 8.06 -10.07 8.14
CA TRP A 282 7.79 -8.92 7.30
C TRP A 282 7.81 -9.35 5.84
N TYR A 283 6.64 -9.34 5.21
CA TYR A 283 6.50 -9.64 3.79
C TYR A 283 6.74 -8.38 2.96
N SER A 284 7.55 -8.50 1.92
CA SER A 284 7.89 -7.39 1.02
C SER A 284 7.85 -7.83 -0.44
N GLY A 285 6.81 -8.56 -0.85
CA GLY A 285 6.64 -9.04 -2.23
C GLY A 285 7.47 -10.28 -2.61
N GLN A 286 8.23 -10.85 -1.66
CA GLN A 286 8.97 -12.10 -1.85
C GLN A 286 8.45 -13.16 -0.89
N ASP A 287 8.26 -14.38 -1.40
CA ASP A 287 7.84 -15.53 -0.61
C ASP A 287 8.87 -15.85 0.48
N LEU A 288 8.40 -16.01 1.71
CA LEU A 288 9.23 -16.26 2.88
C LEU A 288 9.20 -17.75 3.23
N GLY A 289 10.37 -18.38 3.30
CA GLY A 289 10.50 -19.82 3.49
C GLY A 289 10.98 -20.20 4.90
N TYR A 290 10.23 -21.07 5.56
CA TYR A 290 10.57 -21.64 6.87
C TYR A 290 10.69 -23.17 6.78
N GLN A 291 11.63 -23.74 7.54
CA GLN A 291 11.81 -25.18 7.69
C GLN A 291 11.07 -25.65 8.94
N VAL A 292 10.12 -26.57 8.77
CA VAL A 292 9.33 -27.13 9.87
C VAL A 292 9.79 -28.55 10.14
N GLU A 293 10.30 -28.81 11.34
CA GLU A 293 10.73 -30.14 11.78
C GLU A 293 9.68 -30.75 12.72
N VAL A 294 9.10 -31.88 12.32
CA VAL A 294 8.13 -32.63 13.12
C VAL A 294 8.82 -33.88 13.66
N GLU A 295 9.03 -33.95 14.97
CA GLU A 295 9.69 -35.11 15.62
C GLU A 295 8.71 -36.26 15.91
N GLU A 296 7.47 -35.91 16.29
CA GLU A 296 6.43 -36.85 16.71
C GLU A 296 5.17 -36.67 15.85
N ALA A 297 4.55 -37.78 15.48
CA ALA A 297 3.31 -37.74 14.71
C ALA A 297 2.20 -37.10 15.55
N GLY A 298 1.48 -36.11 15.03
CA GLY A 298 0.47 -35.41 15.80
C GLY A 298 -0.31 -34.39 14.99
N MET A 299 -1.35 -33.82 15.60
CA MET A 299 -2.03 -32.66 15.05
C MET A 299 -1.23 -31.41 15.34
N TYR A 300 -1.02 -30.60 14.31
CA TYR A 300 -0.37 -29.29 14.43
C TYR A 300 -1.27 -28.24 13.79
N GLN A 301 -1.22 -27.04 14.35
CA GLN A 301 -1.80 -25.85 13.74
C GLN A 301 -0.69 -24.83 13.47
N ILE A 302 -0.68 -24.29 12.27
CA ILE A 302 0.17 -23.19 11.86
C ILE A 302 -0.74 -22.02 11.47
N ASP A 303 -0.69 -20.93 12.23
CA ASP A 303 -1.46 -19.71 11.95
C ASP A 303 -0.52 -18.59 11.48
N MET A 304 -0.91 -17.90 10.41
CA MET A 304 -0.31 -16.65 9.96
C MET A 304 -1.36 -15.55 10.09
N ARG A 305 -1.07 -14.53 10.90
CA ARG A 305 -1.99 -13.43 11.18
C ARG A 305 -1.41 -12.10 10.78
N SER A 306 -2.19 -11.25 10.12
CA SER A 306 -1.75 -9.92 9.69
C SER A 306 -2.90 -8.92 9.60
N SER A 307 -2.62 -7.67 9.96
CA SER A 307 -3.49 -6.52 9.64
C SER A 307 -3.13 -5.84 8.33
N ASP A 308 -1.96 -6.14 7.78
CA ASP A 308 -1.31 -5.36 6.71
C ASP A 308 -1.38 -6.11 5.37
N ILE A 309 -1.38 -7.45 5.41
CA ILE A 309 -1.42 -8.32 4.23
C ILE A 309 -2.54 -9.36 4.34
N ASP A 310 -2.97 -9.87 3.18
CA ASP A 310 -3.90 -10.98 3.06
C ASP A 310 -3.10 -12.28 3.19
N SER A 311 -3.15 -12.93 4.34
CA SER A 311 -2.21 -14.00 4.70
C SER A 311 -2.38 -15.21 3.80
N TYR A 312 -1.29 -15.90 3.49
CA TYR A 312 -1.33 -17.13 2.71
C TYR A 312 -0.18 -18.05 3.10
N LEU A 313 -0.53 -19.28 3.48
CA LEU A 313 0.42 -20.33 3.84
C LEU A 313 0.40 -21.45 2.80
N VAL A 314 1.57 -21.99 2.48
CA VAL A 314 1.75 -23.27 1.78
C VAL A 314 2.66 -24.14 2.64
N LEU A 315 2.22 -25.36 2.97
CA LEU A 315 3.02 -26.36 3.65
C LEU A 315 3.25 -27.56 2.73
N GLU A 316 4.50 -27.78 2.35
CA GLU A 316 4.95 -28.91 1.55
C GLU A 316 5.75 -29.89 2.41
N GLY A 317 5.61 -31.19 2.16
CA GLY A 317 6.25 -32.20 2.99
C GLY A 317 6.64 -33.49 2.24
N PRO A 318 7.08 -34.52 2.99
CA PRO A 318 7.50 -35.79 2.41
C PRO A 318 6.36 -36.48 1.65
N ASN A 319 6.72 -37.32 0.68
CA ASN A 319 5.78 -38.10 -0.13
C ASN A 319 4.73 -37.27 -0.91
N GLY A 320 5.01 -36.00 -1.18
CA GLY A 320 4.10 -35.12 -1.92
C GLY A 320 3.01 -34.48 -1.07
N TYR A 321 3.15 -34.50 0.25
CA TYR A 321 2.26 -33.74 1.15
C TYR A 321 2.22 -32.27 0.73
N TYR A 322 1.00 -31.74 0.61
CA TYR A 322 0.75 -30.36 0.18
C TYR A 322 -0.52 -29.83 0.86
N ARG A 323 -0.38 -28.68 1.52
CA ARG A 323 -1.49 -27.88 2.05
C ARG A 323 -1.29 -26.41 1.77
N GLU A 324 -2.39 -25.73 1.59
CA GLU A 324 -2.43 -24.28 1.50
C GLU A 324 -3.67 -23.76 2.20
N ASP A 325 -3.59 -22.55 2.73
CA ASP A 325 -4.72 -21.84 3.32
C ASP A 325 -4.47 -20.33 3.29
N ASP A 326 -5.53 -19.53 3.16
CA ASP A 326 -5.49 -18.07 3.11
C ASP A 326 -6.39 -17.36 4.12
N ASP A 327 -7.57 -17.91 4.47
CA ASP A 327 -8.54 -17.19 5.30
C ASP A 327 -9.23 -18.01 6.41
N SER A 328 -8.77 -19.25 6.68
CA SER A 328 -9.47 -20.13 7.64
C SER A 328 -9.30 -19.74 9.12
N ALA A 329 -8.39 -18.83 9.46
CA ALA A 329 -8.27 -18.27 10.82
C ALA A 329 -9.22 -17.08 11.08
N GLY A 330 -9.98 -16.66 10.07
CA GLY A 330 -10.92 -15.53 10.12
C GLY A 330 -10.28 -14.22 9.66
N ASN A 331 -11.11 -13.27 9.23
CA ASN A 331 -10.66 -12.10 8.45
C ASN A 331 -9.91 -12.55 7.18
N LEU A 332 -8.63 -12.20 7.08
CA LEU A 332 -7.69 -12.56 6.01
C LEU A 332 -6.47 -13.28 6.61
N ASP A 333 -6.68 -14.00 7.73
CA ASP A 333 -5.65 -14.76 8.42
C ASP A 333 -5.69 -16.22 7.97
N ALA A 334 -4.52 -16.80 7.69
CA ALA A 334 -4.37 -18.17 7.23
C ALA A 334 -4.13 -19.14 8.40
N SER A 335 -4.68 -20.36 8.30
CA SER A 335 -4.52 -21.43 9.29
C SER A 335 -4.45 -22.80 8.64
N ILE A 336 -3.30 -23.46 8.71
CA ILE A 336 -3.15 -24.88 8.36
C ILE A 336 -3.25 -25.71 9.64
N ALA A 337 -4.30 -26.52 9.77
CA ALA A 337 -4.47 -27.47 10.87
C ALA A 337 -4.58 -28.91 10.34
N ASP A 338 -3.55 -29.73 10.52
CA ASP A 338 -3.47 -31.07 9.92
C ASP A 338 -2.66 -32.04 10.80
N PHE A 339 -2.83 -33.34 10.55
CA PHE A 339 -2.04 -34.39 11.18
C PHE A 339 -0.73 -34.57 10.42
N LEU A 340 0.38 -34.22 11.05
CA LEU A 340 1.71 -34.30 10.46
C LEU A 340 2.43 -35.55 10.95
N ALA A 341 3.07 -36.26 10.02
CA ALA A 341 3.96 -37.37 10.33
C ALA A 341 5.36 -36.83 10.67
N PRO A 342 6.21 -37.61 11.36
CA PRO A 342 7.58 -37.19 11.61
C PRO A 342 8.34 -36.95 10.30
N GLY A 343 9.01 -35.81 10.19
CA GLY A 343 9.74 -35.42 8.99
C GLY A 343 9.99 -33.93 8.88
N GLU A 344 10.62 -33.57 7.76
CA GLU A 344 10.95 -32.20 7.37
C GLU A 344 9.90 -31.66 6.41
N TYR A 345 9.41 -30.47 6.68
CA TYR A 345 8.43 -29.76 5.88
C TYR A 345 8.96 -28.38 5.49
N GLN A 346 8.50 -27.86 4.36
CA GLN A 346 8.77 -26.51 3.90
C GLN A 346 7.48 -25.69 4.01
N LEU A 347 7.49 -24.69 4.86
CA LEU A 347 6.42 -23.71 4.96
C LEU A 347 6.79 -22.48 4.14
N THR A 348 5.87 -22.00 3.32
CA THR A 348 5.98 -20.75 2.58
C THR A 348 4.91 -19.80 3.07
N ALA A 349 5.32 -18.64 3.60
CA ALA A 349 4.43 -17.55 3.97
C ALA A 349 4.49 -16.45 2.91
N ARG A 350 3.33 -16.03 2.42
CA ARG A 350 3.19 -14.98 1.40
C ARG A 350 1.84 -14.29 1.53
N THR A 351 1.57 -13.34 0.64
CA THR A 351 0.22 -12.79 0.47
C THR A 351 -0.61 -13.64 -0.49
N ALA A 352 -1.93 -13.70 -0.29
CA ALA A 352 -2.87 -14.36 -1.20
C ALA A 352 -2.94 -13.61 -2.54
N TYR A 353 -2.92 -12.28 -2.47
CA TYR A 353 -2.98 -11.37 -3.61
C TYR A 353 -2.15 -10.09 -3.38
N GLY A 354 -1.61 -9.53 -4.46
CA GLY A 354 -1.04 -8.19 -4.49
C GLY A 354 0.47 -8.10 -4.24
N GLU A 355 0.98 -6.87 -4.27
CA GLU A 355 2.36 -6.49 -3.95
C GLU A 355 2.44 -5.77 -2.58
N SER A 356 1.39 -5.92 -1.76
CA SER A 356 1.36 -5.34 -0.42
C SER A 356 2.55 -5.84 0.38
N SER A 357 3.18 -4.92 1.10
CA SER A 357 4.15 -5.25 2.13
C SER A 357 3.50 -5.08 3.49
N GLY A 358 3.99 -5.80 4.47
CA GLY A 358 3.42 -5.70 5.80
C GLY A 358 3.88 -6.78 6.74
N MET A 359 3.54 -6.55 8.00
CA MET A 359 3.95 -7.42 9.08
C MET A 359 2.97 -8.55 9.29
N PHE A 360 3.46 -9.70 9.76
CA PHE A 360 2.62 -10.79 10.21
C PHE A 360 3.23 -11.48 11.42
N THR A 361 2.41 -12.19 12.17
CA THR A 361 2.86 -13.15 13.18
C THR A 361 2.62 -14.56 12.67
N LEU A 362 3.60 -15.44 12.84
CA LEU A 362 3.50 -16.86 12.53
C LEU A 362 3.62 -17.66 13.83
N THR A 363 2.67 -18.56 14.07
CA THR A 363 2.66 -19.45 15.24
C THR A 363 2.50 -20.89 14.81
N MET A 364 3.23 -21.81 15.46
CA MET A 364 3.04 -23.25 15.28
C MET A 364 2.79 -23.90 16.64
N GLU A 365 1.66 -24.57 16.81
CA GLU A 365 1.28 -25.20 18.07
C GLU A 365 0.81 -26.65 17.86
N PRO A 366 1.22 -27.60 18.72
CA PRO A 366 0.60 -28.91 18.75
C PRO A 366 -0.84 -28.81 19.26
N ARG A 367 -1.74 -29.59 18.66
CA ARG A 367 -3.14 -29.69 19.09
C ARG A 367 -3.46 -31.08 19.61
N ASP A 368 -4.25 -31.12 20.67
CA ASP A 368 -4.82 -32.38 21.16
C ASP A 368 -5.79 -32.93 20.11
N MET A 369 -5.60 -34.20 19.74
CA MET A 369 -6.61 -34.91 18.97
C MET A 369 -7.79 -35.33 19.84
N PRO A 370 -8.98 -35.49 19.25
CA PRO A 370 -10.05 -36.26 19.88
C PRO A 370 -9.50 -37.64 20.31
N ASP A 371 -9.98 -38.17 21.43
CA ASP A 371 -9.56 -39.48 21.97
C ASP A 371 -10.10 -40.63 21.10
N VAL A 372 -9.55 -40.76 19.89
CA VAL A 372 -9.86 -41.77 18.87
C VAL A 372 -8.59 -42.42 18.36
N GLU A 373 -8.62 -43.73 18.16
CA GLU A 373 -7.51 -44.47 17.55
C GLU A 373 -7.60 -44.29 16.03
N LEU A 374 -6.58 -43.63 15.44
CA LEU A 374 -6.49 -43.46 14.00
C LEU A 374 -5.93 -44.72 13.33
N ARG A 375 -6.61 -45.16 12.27
CA ARG A 375 -6.17 -46.24 11.39
C ARG A 375 -6.25 -45.78 9.94
N ASN A 376 -5.11 -45.35 9.40
CA ASN A 376 -4.98 -44.84 8.03
C ASN A 376 -4.62 -45.93 6.99
N GLU A 377 -4.39 -47.17 7.43
CA GLU A 377 -4.09 -48.31 6.56
C GLU A 377 -4.53 -49.64 7.19
N GLY A 378 -4.50 -50.71 6.41
CA GLY A 378 -4.70 -52.08 6.89
C GLY A 378 -5.94 -52.77 6.31
N THR A 379 -6.46 -53.77 7.02
CA THR A 379 -7.62 -54.56 6.58
C THR A 379 -8.91 -54.05 7.23
N LEU A 380 -9.97 -53.94 6.44
CA LEU A 380 -11.31 -53.62 6.95
C LEU A 380 -11.96 -54.86 7.54
N THR A 381 -12.55 -54.71 8.73
CA THR A 381 -13.24 -55.80 9.43
C THR A 381 -14.75 -55.54 9.41
N PRO A 382 -15.59 -56.49 8.96
CA PRO A 382 -17.03 -56.30 8.94
C PRO A 382 -17.62 -56.01 10.33
N GLY A 383 -18.49 -55.01 10.42
CA GLY A 383 -19.15 -54.57 11.66
C GLY A 383 -18.28 -53.67 12.55
N GLU A 384 -17.10 -53.28 12.08
CA GLU A 384 -16.20 -52.34 12.76
C GLU A 384 -16.19 -51.00 11.99
N ALA A 385 -16.38 -49.90 12.71
CA ALA A 385 -16.07 -48.57 12.21
C ALA A 385 -14.64 -48.21 12.65
N LEU A 386 -13.88 -47.61 11.74
CA LEU A 386 -12.56 -47.06 12.02
C LEU A 386 -12.58 -45.55 11.86
N ASN A 387 -11.67 -44.88 12.55
CA ASN A 387 -11.40 -43.47 12.37
C ASN A 387 -10.10 -43.33 11.57
N GLY A 388 -10.11 -42.52 10.53
CA GLY A 388 -8.91 -42.16 9.79
C GLY A 388 -8.78 -40.65 9.66
N TRP A 389 -7.59 -40.21 9.29
CA TRP A 389 -7.31 -38.80 9.01
C TRP A 389 -6.82 -38.65 7.58
N TYR A 390 -7.61 -37.97 6.75
CA TYR A 390 -7.28 -37.70 5.36
C TYR A 390 -6.47 -36.42 5.24
N SER A 391 -5.30 -36.50 4.59
CA SER A 391 -4.40 -35.36 4.35
C SER A 391 -4.02 -35.23 2.86
N GLY A 392 -4.99 -35.43 1.96
CA GLY A 392 -4.83 -35.14 0.52
C GLY A 392 -4.47 -36.38 -0.29
N GLU A 393 -3.68 -37.28 0.28
CA GLU A 393 -3.34 -38.57 -0.32
C GLU A 393 -4.40 -39.65 -0.02
N PRO A 394 -4.81 -40.47 -1.01
CA PRO A 394 -5.78 -41.53 -0.80
C PRO A 394 -5.27 -42.60 0.19
N LEU A 395 -6.09 -42.88 1.20
CA LEU A 395 -5.83 -43.94 2.17
C LEU A 395 -6.32 -45.27 1.62
N THR A 396 -5.46 -46.29 1.67
CA THR A 396 -5.74 -47.58 1.04
C THR A 396 -5.95 -48.66 2.08
N TYR A 397 -7.10 -49.33 2.00
CA TYR A 397 -7.45 -50.47 2.84
C TYR A 397 -7.68 -51.74 2.02
N GLN A 398 -7.45 -52.89 2.64
CA GLN A 398 -7.75 -54.20 2.06
C GLN A 398 -9.12 -54.70 2.55
N LEU A 399 -9.91 -55.21 1.62
CA LEU A 399 -11.22 -55.79 1.85
C LEU A 399 -11.19 -57.26 1.42
N GLU A 400 -11.41 -58.19 2.35
CA GLU A 400 -11.52 -59.62 2.05
C GLU A 400 -12.97 -60.06 2.12
N VAL A 401 -13.47 -60.61 1.02
CA VAL A 401 -14.83 -61.16 0.90
C VAL A 401 -14.69 -62.68 0.83
N GLU A 402 -15.11 -63.39 1.88
CA GLU A 402 -14.96 -64.86 1.97
C GLU A 402 -16.07 -65.61 1.22
N GLU A 403 -17.28 -65.06 1.22
CA GLU A 403 -18.46 -65.58 0.54
C GLU A 403 -19.23 -64.45 -0.15
N SER A 404 -20.06 -64.76 -1.15
CA SER A 404 -20.78 -63.73 -1.90
C SER A 404 -21.66 -62.90 -0.95
N SER A 405 -21.41 -61.59 -0.91
CA SER A 405 -22.00 -60.70 0.09
C SER A 405 -22.38 -59.37 -0.54
N LEU A 406 -23.48 -58.78 -0.07
CA LEU A 406 -23.79 -57.37 -0.29
C LEU A 406 -22.90 -56.56 0.65
N VAL A 407 -21.94 -55.84 0.07
CA VAL A 407 -20.99 -55.00 0.78
C VAL A 407 -21.54 -53.58 0.84
N THR A 408 -21.65 -53.01 2.02
CA THR A 408 -21.97 -51.60 2.24
C THR A 408 -20.79 -50.92 2.91
N LEU A 409 -20.18 -49.97 2.21
CA LEU A 409 -19.14 -49.08 2.74
C LEU A 409 -19.73 -47.70 2.89
N GLU A 410 -19.59 -47.11 4.07
CA GLU A 410 -20.03 -45.73 4.31
C GLU A 410 -18.89 -44.95 4.98
N MET A 411 -18.54 -43.81 4.38
CA MET A 411 -17.51 -42.89 4.85
C MET A 411 -18.18 -41.57 5.17
N ARG A 412 -17.94 -41.06 6.37
CA ARG A 412 -18.53 -39.80 6.84
C ARG A 412 -17.45 -38.86 7.33
N SER A 413 -17.57 -37.58 6.97
CA SER A 413 -16.66 -36.53 7.45
C SER A 413 -17.40 -35.22 7.62
N ALA A 414 -17.13 -34.54 8.72
CA ALA A 414 -17.59 -33.16 8.93
C ALA A 414 -16.60 -32.14 8.32
N ASP A 415 -15.39 -32.57 8.01
CA ASP A 415 -14.26 -31.70 7.66
C ASP A 415 -14.05 -31.60 6.15
N PHE A 416 -14.47 -32.61 5.38
CA PHE A 416 -14.30 -32.63 3.93
C PHE A 416 -15.36 -33.48 3.21
N ASP A 417 -15.48 -33.24 1.90
CA ASP A 417 -16.35 -34.02 1.01
C ASP A 417 -15.72 -35.38 0.68
N THR A 418 -16.40 -36.46 1.06
CA THR A 418 -15.82 -37.81 1.03
C THR A 418 -15.91 -38.46 -0.34
N PHE A 419 -15.02 -39.41 -0.62
CA PHE A 419 -15.04 -40.22 -1.82
C PHE A 419 -14.46 -41.61 -1.53
N ILE A 420 -15.22 -42.65 -1.84
CA ILE A 420 -14.78 -44.04 -1.73
C ILE A 420 -14.69 -44.67 -3.12
N GLU A 421 -13.61 -45.41 -3.38
CA GLU A 421 -13.50 -46.32 -4.53
C GLU A 421 -13.17 -47.73 -4.08
N VAL A 422 -13.86 -48.73 -4.66
CA VAL A 422 -13.53 -50.15 -4.52
C VAL A 422 -13.05 -50.68 -5.85
N SER A 423 -11.87 -51.31 -5.85
CA SER A 423 -11.28 -51.92 -7.04
C SER A 423 -10.71 -53.31 -6.75
N GLY A 424 -10.75 -54.20 -7.74
CA GLY A 424 -10.22 -55.56 -7.63
C GLY A 424 -11.15 -56.60 -8.25
N GLN A 425 -10.61 -57.76 -8.66
CA GLN A 425 -11.40 -58.86 -9.24
C GLN A 425 -12.30 -58.46 -10.44
N GLY A 426 -11.91 -57.43 -11.20
CA GLY A 426 -12.70 -56.90 -12.32
C GLY A 426 -13.79 -55.90 -11.92
N VAL A 427 -13.92 -55.58 -10.63
CA VAL A 427 -14.77 -54.53 -10.08
C VAL A 427 -13.98 -53.22 -10.01
N ALA A 428 -14.63 -52.11 -10.38
CA ALA A 428 -14.15 -50.75 -10.20
C ALA A 428 -15.39 -49.85 -10.07
N ILE A 429 -15.68 -49.45 -8.84
CA ILE A 429 -16.89 -48.72 -8.45
C ILE A 429 -16.50 -47.62 -7.46
N SER A 430 -17.24 -46.52 -7.46
CA SER A 430 -16.98 -45.40 -6.56
C SER A 430 -18.27 -44.67 -6.23
N ASP A 431 -18.24 -43.93 -5.13
CA ASP A 431 -19.33 -43.09 -4.65
C ASP A 431 -18.76 -41.93 -3.82
N ASP A 432 -19.37 -40.75 -3.93
CA ASP A 432 -19.01 -39.52 -3.22
C ASP A 432 -20.13 -39.02 -2.28
N ASP A 433 -21.39 -39.06 -2.70
CA ASP A 433 -22.51 -38.45 -1.96
C ASP A 433 -23.68 -39.41 -1.63
N GLY A 434 -23.48 -40.73 -1.82
CA GLY A 434 -24.52 -41.74 -1.72
C GLY A 434 -25.13 -41.90 -0.34
N ALA A 435 -24.49 -41.40 0.73
CA ALA A 435 -25.04 -41.34 2.10
C ALA A 435 -25.87 -40.08 2.37
N GLY A 436 -25.80 -39.08 1.49
CA GLY A 436 -26.47 -37.79 1.56
C GLY A 436 -25.56 -36.71 2.16
N GLY A 437 -25.74 -35.46 1.72
CA GLY A 437 -24.81 -34.39 2.08
C GLY A 437 -23.51 -34.54 1.29
N THR A 438 -22.39 -34.64 2.00
CA THR A 438 -21.01 -34.83 1.46
C THR A 438 -20.42 -36.19 1.90
N ASP A 439 -21.29 -37.10 2.34
CA ASP A 439 -20.92 -38.42 2.85
C ASP A 439 -21.14 -39.49 1.76
N SER A 440 -20.14 -40.34 1.55
CA SER A 440 -20.16 -41.42 0.56
C SER A 440 -20.77 -42.69 1.13
N ARG A 441 -21.62 -43.37 0.34
CA ARG A 441 -22.08 -44.73 0.63
C ARG A 441 -22.13 -45.58 -0.62
N LEU A 442 -21.27 -46.59 -0.64
CA LEU A 442 -21.22 -47.59 -1.70
C LEU A 442 -21.91 -48.87 -1.24
N GLN A 443 -22.85 -49.39 -2.05
CA GLN A 443 -23.54 -50.66 -1.78
C GLN A 443 -23.51 -51.55 -3.02
N GLU A 444 -22.70 -52.61 -3.00
CA GLU A 444 -22.50 -53.51 -4.16
C GLU A 444 -22.43 -54.98 -3.76
N PRO A 445 -23.05 -55.90 -4.52
CA PRO A 445 -22.81 -57.33 -4.40
C PRO A 445 -21.41 -57.73 -4.90
N LEU A 446 -20.56 -58.24 -4.01
CA LEU A 446 -19.22 -58.72 -4.34
C LEU A 446 -19.13 -60.26 -4.24
N LEU A 447 -18.33 -60.84 -5.14
CA LEU A 447 -17.97 -62.26 -5.13
C LEU A 447 -16.78 -62.48 -4.17
N PRO A 448 -16.51 -63.73 -3.77
CA PRO A 448 -15.36 -64.03 -2.94
C PRO A 448 -14.04 -63.57 -3.60
N GLY A 449 -13.21 -62.88 -2.83
CA GLY A 449 -11.95 -62.33 -3.30
C GLY A 449 -11.40 -61.21 -2.43
N THR A 450 -10.25 -60.68 -2.85
CA THR A 450 -9.61 -59.54 -2.21
C THR A 450 -9.79 -58.30 -3.08
N TYR A 451 -10.21 -57.22 -2.45
CA TYR A 451 -10.45 -55.91 -3.05
C TYR A 451 -9.64 -54.84 -2.32
N THR A 452 -9.41 -53.74 -3.00
CA THR A 452 -8.79 -52.54 -2.47
C THR A 452 -9.86 -51.47 -2.32
N VAL A 453 -9.93 -50.86 -1.13
CA VAL A 453 -10.78 -49.71 -0.84
C VAL A 453 -9.89 -48.48 -0.71
N SER A 454 -10.13 -47.48 -1.54
CA SER A 454 -9.48 -46.17 -1.50
C SER A 454 -10.44 -45.18 -0.86
N ALA A 455 -10.05 -44.61 0.28
CA ALA A 455 -10.78 -43.55 0.98
C ALA A 455 -10.03 -42.24 0.80
N ARG A 456 -10.69 -41.22 0.25
CA ARG A 456 -10.11 -39.90 0.00
C ARG A 456 -11.18 -38.81 0.05
N GLY A 457 -10.76 -37.56 -0.08
CA GLY A 457 -11.67 -36.47 -0.38
C GLY A 457 -12.03 -36.43 -1.87
N PHE A 458 -13.23 -35.92 -2.19
CA PHE A 458 -13.63 -35.62 -3.55
C PHE A 458 -12.67 -34.60 -4.18
N SER A 459 -12.31 -33.56 -3.42
CA SER A 459 -11.21 -32.62 -3.71
C SER A 459 -9.91 -33.04 -3.01
N ALA A 460 -8.77 -32.77 -3.66
CA ALA A 460 -7.44 -32.96 -3.08
C ALA A 460 -7.09 -31.95 -1.97
N THR A 461 -7.83 -30.85 -1.87
CA THR A 461 -7.64 -29.80 -0.86
C THR A 461 -8.29 -30.13 0.48
N GLY A 462 -9.24 -31.09 0.51
CA GLY A 462 -9.88 -31.49 1.76
C GLY A 462 -8.89 -32.16 2.71
N SER A 463 -9.06 -31.94 4.01
CA SER A 463 -8.34 -32.66 5.07
C SER A 463 -9.26 -32.85 6.27
N GLY A 464 -8.96 -33.82 7.12
CA GLY A 464 -9.65 -33.95 8.39
C GLY A 464 -9.98 -35.38 8.79
N LEU A 465 -10.73 -35.49 9.88
CA LEU A 465 -11.12 -36.74 10.47
C LEU A 465 -12.31 -37.33 9.69
N PHE A 466 -12.29 -38.64 9.45
CA PHE A 466 -13.44 -39.36 8.93
C PHE A 466 -13.66 -40.67 9.68
N GLU A 467 -14.90 -41.14 9.64
CA GLU A 467 -15.29 -42.48 10.06
C GLU A 467 -15.55 -43.32 8.80
N LEU A 468 -14.95 -44.51 8.71
CA LEU A 468 -15.23 -45.49 7.66
C LEU A 468 -15.81 -46.76 8.30
N SER A 469 -16.98 -47.16 7.83
CA SER A 469 -17.68 -48.36 8.30
C SER A 469 -17.91 -49.35 7.17
N LEU A 470 -17.83 -50.64 7.52
CA LEU A 470 -18.03 -51.76 6.60
C LEU A 470 -19.11 -52.69 7.15
N GLU A 471 -20.17 -52.89 6.39
CA GLU A 471 -21.16 -53.93 6.61
C GLU A 471 -21.11 -54.96 5.48
N MET A 472 -21.24 -56.24 5.82
CA MET A 472 -21.34 -57.33 4.87
C MET A 472 -22.53 -58.22 5.22
N GLU A 473 -23.45 -58.37 4.28
CA GLU A 473 -24.56 -59.31 4.40
C GLU A 473 -24.39 -60.43 3.38
N PRO A 474 -24.25 -61.71 3.79
CA PRO A 474 -24.17 -62.82 2.87
C PRO A 474 -25.41 -62.88 1.96
N THR A 475 -25.18 -63.12 0.67
CA THR A 475 -26.24 -63.17 -0.34
C THR A 475 -26.13 -64.42 -1.19
N ASP A 476 -27.27 -65.01 -1.55
CA ASP A 476 -27.36 -66.06 -2.56
C ASP A 476 -27.29 -65.46 -3.97
N ILE A 477 -26.20 -64.76 -4.30
CA ILE A 477 -26.00 -64.24 -5.66
C ILE A 477 -25.31 -65.33 -6.48
N PRO A 478 -25.98 -65.92 -7.48
CA PRO A 478 -25.32 -66.85 -8.37
C PRO A 478 -24.25 -66.09 -9.17
N PRO A 479 -23.06 -66.66 -9.41
CA PRO A 479 -22.08 -66.04 -10.29
C PRO A 479 -22.72 -65.86 -11.67
N GLU A 480 -22.84 -64.62 -12.15
CA GLU A 480 -23.13 -64.41 -13.57
C GLU A 480 -21.93 -64.92 -14.38
N LEU A 481 -22.20 -65.86 -15.29
CA LEU A 481 -21.22 -66.57 -16.13
C LEU A 481 -20.73 -65.73 -17.30
#